data_AF-A0A7C0TZN1-F1
#
_entry.id   AF-A0A7C0TZN1-F1
#
_cell.length_a   1.000
_cell.length_b   1.000
_cell.length_c   1.000
_cell.angle_alpha   90.00
_cell.angle_beta   90.00
_cell.angle_gamma   90.00
#
_symmetry.space_group_name_H-M   'P 1'
#
loop_
_entity.id
_entity.type
_entity.pdbx_description
1 polymer ?
#
loop_
_entity_poly.entity_id
_entity_poly.type
_entity_poly.pdbx_seq_one_letter_code
_entity_poly.pdbx_strand_id
1 'polypeptide(L)'
;FPLCHDCRTEYEDLWNERRYHAQGISCPRCGPRLTLLNKKLEKIDTDDHLSTTAKLIDSGKIVAVKGIGGYHIACLATDDEVILELRRRKKRPRKPFALMALNLETAKKIVEVPKEIEELLTGYLKPIVLLPKKEGSPVSDFVAPSLRNLGVMLAYTPLHYLLLQETRDKFLIMTSGNVHGDPMVSDDSRINDLAKIVDYILTHNRKIAHRIDDSVVRPTHGGTVILRFGRGYAPRIIKLKHKLTRHVIAYGAELETAGAIGFDDKIILGPYSGDTDNPRVLREHELTLNFLAKCYGLDQKEFVVAADLHPGYQSKAAAEKFSSKRGCELCLIQHHFAHMASVMAETGHDPSEPAVGIMMDGVGYGLDGAIWGGEVIVWDGNNFRRNGFIEYSIMPGGDLAALKPARMLASILSKFMDGSEIMEFYKRRGLLKGLKHGERELQVILDVIEKKKGPRTSSTGRLLDSISALLNLCLERSYEGEPAIMLENASIGGKPLSRTIDQLIHRQNGKEIIASGELVRFIMENLNESRRDLAYTAQYLLGACFGSIAGELAKKIEVDVIYVSGGAAVNQVLLKAIEEFSNLKIHVNRVIPPGDGGIAVGQVYIAGRLKC
;
A
#
# COMPACT_ATOMS: atom_id res chain seq x y z
N PHE A 1 7.06 -31.12 -17.45
CA PHE A 1 5.79 -31.73 -17.88
C PHE A 1 5.88 -31.97 -19.38
N PRO A 2 6.52 -33.07 -19.84
CA PRO A 2 6.62 -33.37 -21.27
C PRO A 2 5.23 -33.54 -21.88
N LEU A 3 4.99 -32.96 -23.07
CA LEU A 3 3.69 -33.04 -23.72
C LEU A 3 3.34 -34.49 -24.09
N CYS A 4 2.10 -34.91 -23.82
CA CYS A 4 1.55 -36.13 -24.42
C CYS A 4 1.27 -35.93 -25.91
N HIS A 5 0.93 -37.00 -26.62
CA HIS A 5 0.63 -36.96 -28.05
C HIS A 5 -0.43 -35.92 -28.39
N ASP A 6 -1.59 -35.96 -27.73
CA ASP A 6 -2.71 -35.05 -28.00
C ASP A 6 -2.32 -33.57 -27.82
N CYS A 7 -1.64 -33.23 -26.71
CA CYS A 7 -1.17 -31.86 -26.48
C CYS A 7 -0.10 -31.41 -27.48
N ARG A 8 0.75 -32.34 -27.95
CA ARG A 8 1.76 -32.00 -28.96
C ARG A 8 1.10 -31.68 -30.30
N THR A 9 0.15 -32.49 -30.72
CA THR A 9 -0.62 -32.25 -31.94
C THR A 9 -1.29 -30.87 -31.91
N GLU A 10 -1.95 -30.50 -30.80
CA GLU A 10 -2.55 -29.16 -30.67
C GLU A 10 -1.52 -28.02 -30.58
N TYR A 11 -0.34 -28.28 -29.99
CA TYR A 11 0.72 -27.28 -29.86
C TYR A 11 1.37 -26.95 -31.21
N GLU A 12 1.48 -27.93 -32.11
CA GLU A 12 2.11 -27.82 -33.43
C GLU A 12 1.10 -27.48 -34.55
N ASP A 13 -0.21 -27.59 -34.29
CA ASP A 13 -1.26 -27.30 -35.25
C ASP A 13 -1.41 -25.78 -35.48
N LEU A 14 -0.89 -25.31 -36.61
CA LEU A 14 -0.96 -23.93 -37.08
C LEU A 14 -2.39 -23.37 -37.14
N TRP A 15 -3.39 -24.22 -37.36
CA TRP A 15 -4.80 -23.81 -37.48
C TRP A 15 -5.52 -23.78 -36.13
N ASN A 16 -4.88 -24.27 -35.07
CA ASN A 16 -5.40 -24.19 -33.71
C ASN A 16 -4.96 -22.88 -33.05
N GLU A 17 -5.56 -21.76 -33.46
CA GLU A 17 -5.23 -20.40 -32.99
C GLU A 17 -5.21 -20.26 -31.45
N ARG A 18 -5.96 -21.11 -30.73
CA ARG A 18 -6.05 -21.08 -29.27
C ARG A 18 -4.88 -21.79 -28.56
N ARG A 19 -4.33 -22.86 -29.15
CA ARG A 19 -3.37 -23.76 -28.48
C ARG A 19 -2.04 -23.91 -29.21
N TYR A 20 -1.95 -23.44 -30.45
CA TYR A 20 -0.70 -23.34 -31.20
C TYR A 20 0.35 -22.57 -30.41
N HIS A 21 1.52 -23.17 -30.21
CA HIS A 21 2.66 -22.58 -29.47
C HIS A 21 2.36 -22.08 -28.04
N ALA A 22 1.26 -22.53 -27.43
CA ALA A 22 0.94 -22.23 -26.04
C ALA A 22 1.90 -22.97 -25.10
N GLN A 23 2.99 -22.32 -24.67
CA GLN A 23 4.06 -22.92 -23.84
C GLN A 23 3.55 -23.62 -22.57
N GLY A 24 2.41 -23.16 -22.03
CA GLY A 24 1.77 -23.71 -20.83
C GLY A 24 0.73 -24.81 -21.10
N ILE A 25 0.57 -25.28 -22.34
CA ILE A 25 -0.43 -26.31 -22.69
C ILE A 25 -0.21 -27.59 -21.88
N SER A 26 -1.30 -28.12 -21.34
CA SER A 26 -1.28 -29.40 -20.63
C SER A 26 -2.69 -29.98 -20.51
N CYS A 27 -2.76 -31.27 -20.18
CA CYS A 27 -3.98 -32.01 -19.92
C CYS A 27 -3.81 -32.91 -18.69
N PRO A 28 -4.86 -33.60 -18.19
CA PRO A 28 -4.73 -34.50 -17.04
C PRO A 28 -3.69 -35.62 -17.20
N ARG A 29 -3.31 -35.99 -18.43
CA ARG A 29 -2.29 -37.02 -18.69
C ARG A 29 -0.87 -36.51 -18.46
N CYS A 30 -0.53 -35.34 -19.00
CA CYS A 30 0.85 -34.82 -19.01
C CYS A 30 1.09 -33.61 -18.10
N GLY A 31 0.03 -33.00 -17.59
CA GLY A 31 0.04 -31.77 -16.82
C GLY A 31 0.32 -31.94 -15.33
N PRO A 32 0.24 -30.83 -14.58
CA PRO A 32 0.37 -30.87 -13.14
C PRO A 32 -0.82 -31.56 -12.47
N ARG A 33 -0.58 -32.15 -11.30
CA ARG A 33 -1.57 -32.87 -10.51
C ARG A 33 -1.77 -32.21 -9.15
N LEU A 34 -3.02 -32.19 -8.69
CA LEU A 34 -3.38 -31.75 -7.35
C LEU A 34 -2.98 -32.79 -6.31
N THR A 35 -2.75 -32.34 -5.10
CA THR A 35 -2.54 -33.18 -3.92
C THR A 35 -3.11 -32.46 -2.72
N LEU A 36 -3.85 -33.17 -1.88
CA LEU A 36 -4.40 -32.66 -0.63
C LEU A 36 -3.59 -33.23 0.53
N LEU A 37 -3.11 -32.34 1.39
CA LEU A 37 -2.32 -32.69 2.56
C LEU A 37 -3.07 -32.30 3.83
N ASN A 38 -2.92 -33.11 4.88
CA ASN A 38 -3.35 -32.73 6.22
C ASN A 38 -2.30 -31.83 6.91
N LYS A 39 -2.59 -31.43 8.15
CA LYS A 39 -1.68 -30.61 8.98
C LYS A 39 -0.31 -31.26 9.25
N LYS A 40 -0.20 -32.58 9.21
CA LYS A 40 1.06 -33.33 9.36
C LYS A 40 1.81 -33.49 8.02
N LEU A 41 1.30 -32.87 6.95
CA LEU A 41 1.80 -33.00 5.57
C LEU A 41 1.67 -34.41 4.99
N GLU A 42 0.78 -35.23 5.55
CA GLU A 42 0.44 -36.54 5.02
C GLU A 42 -0.61 -36.37 3.93
N LYS A 43 -0.49 -37.15 2.84
CA LYS A 43 -1.46 -37.13 1.74
C LYS A 43 -2.79 -37.70 2.20
N ILE A 44 -3.86 -37.02 1.83
CA ILE A 44 -5.22 -37.53 1.99
C ILE A 44 -5.55 -38.35 0.76
N ASP A 45 -5.86 -39.62 0.96
CA ASP A 45 -6.27 -40.51 -0.12
C ASP A 45 -7.73 -40.21 -0.50
N THR A 46 -7.93 -39.67 -1.70
CA THR A 46 -9.23 -39.30 -2.24
C THR A 46 -9.18 -39.25 -3.76
N ASP A 47 -10.25 -39.71 -4.39
CA ASP A 47 -10.39 -39.69 -5.86
C ASP A 47 -10.52 -38.26 -6.40
N ASP A 48 -11.16 -37.36 -5.62
CA ASP A 48 -11.36 -35.96 -5.98
C ASP A 48 -10.87 -35.03 -4.86
N HIS A 49 -9.62 -34.60 -5.02
CA HIS A 49 -8.96 -33.64 -4.13
C HIS A 49 -9.68 -32.29 -4.09
N LEU A 50 -10.32 -31.87 -5.18
CA LEU A 50 -10.96 -30.55 -5.30
C LEU A 50 -12.31 -30.54 -4.57
N SER A 51 -13.19 -31.50 -4.90
CA SER A 51 -14.49 -31.61 -4.22
C SER A 51 -14.32 -31.89 -2.72
N THR A 52 -13.35 -32.73 -2.34
CA THR A 52 -13.02 -32.95 -0.92
C THR A 52 -12.55 -31.67 -0.23
N THR A 53 -11.74 -30.85 -0.91
CA THR A 53 -11.32 -29.55 -0.36
C THR A 53 -12.50 -28.59 -0.18
N ALA A 54 -13.41 -28.50 -1.15
CA ALA A 54 -14.60 -27.66 -1.04
C ALA A 54 -15.46 -28.06 0.17
N LYS A 55 -15.72 -29.36 0.37
CA LYS A 55 -16.45 -29.89 1.54
C LYS A 55 -15.77 -29.57 2.86
N LEU A 56 -14.44 -29.65 2.92
CA LEU A 56 -13.67 -29.28 4.12
C LEU A 56 -13.84 -27.79 4.44
N ILE A 57 -13.74 -26.92 3.45
CA ILE A 57 -13.97 -25.48 3.63
C ILE A 57 -15.39 -25.20 4.09
N ASP A 58 -16.41 -25.82 3.46
CA ASP A 58 -17.81 -25.65 3.83
C ASP A 58 -18.14 -26.19 5.23
N SER A 59 -17.33 -27.12 5.76
CA SER A 59 -17.37 -27.59 7.15
C SER A 59 -16.62 -26.69 8.16
N GLY A 60 -16.16 -25.52 7.73
CA GLY A 60 -15.47 -24.54 8.58
C GLY A 60 -13.95 -24.74 8.72
N LYS A 61 -13.32 -25.56 7.88
CA LYS A 61 -11.86 -25.74 7.90
C LYS A 61 -11.14 -24.63 7.16
N ILE A 62 -9.94 -24.29 7.64
CA ILE A 62 -9.05 -23.33 7.01
C ILE A 62 -8.08 -24.11 6.12
N VAL A 63 -8.02 -23.79 4.83
CA VAL A 63 -7.22 -24.54 3.84
C VAL A 63 -6.25 -23.63 3.12
N ALA A 64 -4.98 -24.02 2.98
CA ALA A 64 -4.07 -23.34 2.06
C ALA A 64 -4.26 -23.86 0.63
N VAL A 65 -4.39 -22.97 -0.35
CA VAL A 65 -4.58 -23.32 -1.77
C VAL A 65 -3.44 -22.75 -2.58
N LYS A 66 -2.71 -23.60 -3.32
CA LYS A 66 -1.60 -23.17 -4.18
C LYS A 66 -2.12 -22.46 -5.44
N GLY A 67 -1.87 -21.16 -5.55
CA GLY A 67 -2.17 -20.34 -6.71
C GLY A 67 -1.04 -20.32 -7.75
N ILE A 68 -1.05 -19.31 -8.63
CA ILE A 68 0.01 -19.12 -9.63
C ILE A 68 1.24 -18.37 -9.09
N GLY A 69 1.04 -17.47 -8.12
CA GLY A 69 2.07 -16.59 -7.58
C GLY A 69 2.49 -16.91 -6.14
N GLY A 70 1.72 -17.76 -5.46
CA GLY A 70 1.97 -18.25 -4.12
C GLY A 70 0.75 -18.98 -3.59
N TYR A 71 0.77 -19.34 -2.32
CA TYR A 71 -0.37 -19.94 -1.64
C TYR A 71 -1.33 -18.87 -1.11
N HIS A 72 -2.63 -19.14 -1.20
CA HIS A 72 -3.68 -18.43 -0.48
C HIS A 72 -4.12 -19.24 0.74
N ILE A 73 -4.69 -18.57 1.74
CA ILE A 73 -5.44 -19.20 2.83
C ILE A 73 -6.91 -18.93 2.57
N ALA A 74 -7.66 -20.02 2.41
CA ALA A 74 -9.06 -20.07 2.08
C ALA A 74 -9.90 -20.53 3.28
N CYS A 75 -10.98 -19.81 3.56
CA CYS A 75 -12.00 -20.20 4.53
C CYS A 75 -13.32 -19.48 4.26
N LEU A 76 -14.38 -19.90 4.96
CA LEU A 76 -15.68 -19.23 4.90
C LEU A 76 -15.57 -17.77 5.34
N ALA A 77 -16.31 -16.91 4.63
CA ALA A 77 -16.44 -15.47 4.92
C ALA A 77 -17.77 -15.13 5.61
N THR A 78 -18.63 -16.13 5.79
CA THR A 78 -19.98 -16.07 6.35
C THR A 78 -20.05 -16.60 7.80
N ASP A 79 -18.95 -17.12 8.33
CA ASP A 79 -18.86 -17.78 9.64
C ASP A 79 -17.88 -17.05 10.56
N ASP A 80 -18.41 -16.43 11.61
CA ASP A 80 -17.64 -15.61 12.56
C ASP A 80 -16.56 -16.41 13.29
N GLU A 81 -16.84 -17.65 13.70
CA GLU A 81 -15.91 -18.47 14.48
C GLU A 81 -14.69 -18.85 13.63
N VAL A 82 -14.92 -19.22 12.37
CA VAL A 82 -13.87 -19.56 11.41
C VAL A 82 -12.97 -18.35 11.15
N ILE A 83 -13.55 -17.16 11.00
CA ILE A 83 -12.79 -15.92 10.73
C ILE A 83 -11.98 -15.51 11.96
N LEU A 84 -12.56 -15.54 13.15
CA LEU A 84 -11.88 -15.23 14.40
C LEU A 84 -10.72 -16.19 14.65
N GLU A 85 -10.91 -17.48 14.37
CA GLU A 85 -9.85 -18.48 14.47
C GLU A 85 -8.73 -18.21 13.46
N LEU A 86 -9.05 -17.86 12.21
CA LEU A 86 -8.03 -17.46 11.22
C LEU A 86 -7.25 -16.23 11.70
N ARG A 87 -7.92 -15.21 12.24
CA ARG A 87 -7.26 -14.01 12.78
C ARG A 87 -6.32 -14.34 13.93
N ARG A 88 -6.74 -15.23 14.83
CA ARG A 88 -5.92 -15.72 15.96
C ARG A 88 -4.68 -16.43 15.44
N ARG A 89 -4.83 -17.38 14.52
CA ARG A 89 -3.71 -18.15 13.94
C ARG A 89 -2.74 -17.28 13.14
N LYS A 90 -3.24 -16.28 12.41
CA LYS A 90 -2.42 -15.32 11.64
C LYS A 90 -1.84 -14.16 12.45
N LYS A 91 -2.22 -14.00 13.73
CA LYS A 91 -1.92 -12.80 14.53
C LYS A 91 -2.28 -11.50 13.78
N ARG A 92 -3.49 -11.49 13.19
CA ARG A 92 -3.97 -10.42 12.31
C ARG A 92 -5.31 -9.89 12.85
N PRO A 93 -5.30 -9.02 13.87
CA PRO A 93 -6.51 -8.67 14.60
C PRO A 93 -7.51 -7.87 13.75
N ARG A 94 -7.06 -6.85 12.98
CA ARG A 94 -7.98 -5.97 12.25
C ARG A 94 -7.69 -5.81 10.76
N LYS A 95 -6.46 -6.05 10.27
CA LYS A 95 -6.14 -5.93 8.83
C LYS A 95 -7.17 -6.73 7.98
N PRO A 96 -7.90 -6.09 7.06
CA PRO A 96 -9.00 -6.73 6.33
C PRO A 96 -8.56 -7.94 5.51
N PHE A 97 -9.38 -8.98 5.43
CA PHE A 97 -9.12 -10.10 4.51
C PHE A 97 -9.66 -9.79 3.11
N ALA A 98 -8.94 -10.26 2.09
CA ALA A 98 -9.43 -10.23 0.73
C ALA A 98 -10.41 -11.39 0.51
N LEU A 99 -11.43 -11.15 -0.29
CA LEU A 99 -12.42 -12.13 -0.72
C LEU A 99 -12.18 -12.46 -2.19
N MET A 100 -12.38 -13.73 -2.54
CA MET A 100 -12.45 -14.17 -3.93
C MET A 100 -13.86 -14.67 -4.22
N ALA A 101 -14.52 -14.09 -5.21
CA ALA A 101 -15.82 -14.52 -5.71
C ALA A 101 -15.67 -15.29 -7.03
N LEU A 102 -16.57 -16.24 -7.27
CA LEU A 102 -16.55 -17.06 -8.50
C LEU A 102 -16.65 -16.20 -9.77
N ASN A 103 -17.57 -15.24 -9.76
CA ASN A 103 -17.89 -14.38 -10.91
C ASN A 103 -18.48 -13.04 -10.45
N LEU A 104 -18.74 -12.14 -11.41
CA LEU A 104 -19.29 -10.80 -11.14
C LEU A 104 -20.66 -10.84 -10.45
N GLU A 105 -21.52 -11.79 -10.82
CA GLU A 105 -22.84 -11.96 -10.20
C GLU A 105 -22.71 -12.25 -8.70
N THR A 106 -21.76 -13.10 -8.33
CA THR A 106 -21.48 -13.43 -6.92
C THR A 106 -20.87 -12.22 -6.20
N ALA A 107 -19.97 -11.47 -6.83
CA ALA A 107 -19.40 -10.26 -6.25
C ALA A 107 -20.48 -9.18 -5.98
N LYS A 108 -21.44 -8.99 -6.88
CA LYS A 108 -22.57 -8.05 -6.72
C LYS A 108 -23.55 -8.42 -5.58
N LYS A 109 -23.44 -9.63 -5.01
CA LYS A 109 -24.17 -10.04 -3.80
C LYS A 109 -23.50 -9.55 -2.52
N ILE A 110 -22.18 -9.32 -2.54
CA ILE A 110 -21.39 -8.97 -1.34
C ILE A 110 -20.96 -7.50 -1.29
N VAL A 111 -20.76 -6.86 -2.44
CA VAL A 111 -20.30 -5.46 -2.56
C VAL A 111 -21.09 -4.69 -3.62
N GLU A 112 -21.08 -3.37 -3.50
CA GLU A 112 -21.54 -2.44 -4.53
C GLU A 112 -20.46 -2.32 -5.61
N VAL A 113 -20.81 -2.67 -6.85
CA VAL A 113 -19.88 -2.62 -7.99
C VAL A 113 -20.33 -1.52 -8.94
N PRO A 114 -19.63 -0.36 -8.99
CA PRO A 114 -19.86 0.66 -9.99
C PRO A 114 -19.58 0.12 -11.40
N LYS A 115 -20.30 0.65 -12.40
CA LYS A 115 -20.19 0.18 -13.79
C LYS A 115 -18.78 0.34 -14.34
N GLU A 116 -18.07 1.40 -13.95
CA GLU A 116 -16.70 1.72 -14.37
C GLU A 116 -15.66 0.71 -13.85
N ILE A 117 -16.02 -0.07 -12.82
CA ILE A 117 -15.15 -1.07 -12.19
C ILE A 117 -15.43 -2.49 -12.70
N GLU A 118 -16.57 -2.73 -13.37
CA GLU A 118 -16.94 -4.06 -13.85
C GLU A 118 -15.87 -4.66 -14.77
N GLU A 119 -15.39 -3.88 -15.75
CA GLU A 119 -14.34 -4.30 -16.68
C GLU A 119 -13.03 -4.65 -15.98
N LEU A 120 -12.67 -3.91 -14.92
CA LEU A 120 -11.46 -4.18 -14.15
C LEU A 120 -11.55 -5.54 -13.42
N LEU A 121 -12.74 -5.88 -12.91
CA LEU A 121 -12.99 -7.16 -12.22
C LEU A 121 -13.09 -8.34 -13.20
N THR A 122 -13.77 -8.16 -14.34
CA THR A 122 -14.00 -9.24 -15.31
C THR A 122 -12.87 -9.42 -16.31
N GLY A 123 -12.04 -8.38 -16.50
CA GLY A 123 -10.89 -8.39 -17.39
C GLY A 123 -9.80 -9.39 -16.98
N TYR A 124 -8.71 -9.43 -17.75
CA TYR A 124 -7.63 -10.41 -17.54
C TYR A 124 -6.80 -10.14 -16.27
N LEU A 125 -6.81 -8.90 -15.75
CA LEU A 125 -6.05 -8.49 -14.56
C LEU A 125 -6.61 -9.09 -13.27
N LYS A 126 -7.94 -9.06 -13.09
CA LYS A 126 -8.68 -9.54 -11.90
C LYS A 126 -8.02 -9.14 -10.55
N PRO A 127 -7.71 -7.86 -10.31
CA PRO A 127 -7.10 -7.44 -9.05
C PRO A 127 -8.10 -7.54 -7.88
N ILE A 128 -7.60 -7.40 -6.65
CA ILE A 128 -8.45 -7.12 -5.49
C ILE A 128 -8.87 -5.64 -5.59
N VAL A 129 -10.17 -5.38 -5.64
CA VAL A 129 -10.71 -4.01 -5.67
C VAL A 129 -11.40 -3.73 -4.34
N LEU A 130 -11.09 -2.56 -3.74
CA LEU A 130 -11.72 -2.11 -2.51
C LEU A 130 -13.06 -1.44 -2.83
N LEU A 131 -14.18 -2.06 -2.44
CA LEU A 131 -15.53 -1.63 -2.77
C LEU A 131 -16.43 -1.58 -1.53
N PRO A 132 -17.44 -0.70 -1.47
CA PRO A 132 -18.40 -0.66 -0.37
C PRO A 132 -19.11 -2.00 -0.19
N LYS A 133 -19.18 -2.48 1.05
CA LYS A 133 -20.01 -3.62 1.43
C LYS A 133 -21.46 -3.28 1.10
N LYS A 134 -22.14 -4.19 0.40
CA LYS A 134 -23.55 -4.03 0.06
C LYS A 134 -24.41 -4.18 1.30
N GLU A 135 -25.49 -3.40 1.39
CA GLU A 135 -26.50 -3.61 2.43
C GLU A 135 -27.09 -5.03 2.35
N GLY A 136 -27.23 -5.70 3.51
CA GLY A 136 -27.65 -7.10 3.59
C GLY A 136 -26.62 -8.13 3.11
N SER A 137 -25.37 -7.72 2.86
CA SER A 137 -24.29 -8.65 2.47
C SER A 137 -24.09 -9.75 3.53
N PRO A 138 -23.98 -11.03 3.12
CA PRO A 138 -23.79 -12.16 4.04
C PRO A 138 -22.37 -12.23 4.62
N VAL A 139 -21.46 -11.37 4.17
CA VAL A 139 -20.07 -11.32 4.65
C VAL A 139 -20.03 -10.80 6.08
N SER A 140 -19.40 -11.57 6.97
CA SER A 140 -19.18 -11.16 8.36
C SER A 140 -18.40 -9.85 8.48
N ASP A 141 -18.75 -9.02 9.46
CA ASP A 141 -18.00 -7.80 9.78
C ASP A 141 -16.58 -8.10 10.29
N PHE A 142 -16.32 -9.33 10.76
CA PHE A 142 -14.98 -9.76 11.13
C PHE A 142 -14.05 -9.94 9.92
N VAL A 143 -14.55 -9.90 8.67
CA VAL A 143 -13.70 -9.89 7.47
C VAL A 143 -12.92 -8.57 7.36
N ALA A 144 -13.56 -7.44 7.66
CA ALA A 144 -12.97 -6.11 7.64
C ALA A 144 -13.45 -5.27 8.85
N PRO A 145 -12.96 -5.59 10.07
CA PRO A 145 -13.39 -4.90 11.29
C PRO A 145 -13.23 -3.40 11.15
N SER A 146 -14.30 -2.67 11.48
CA SER A 146 -14.33 -1.20 11.49
C SER A 146 -14.23 -0.51 10.12
N LEU A 147 -14.29 -1.25 9.01
CA LEU A 147 -14.30 -0.69 7.65
C LEU A 147 -15.60 -1.05 6.92
N ARG A 148 -16.11 -0.11 6.11
CA ARG A 148 -17.26 -0.35 5.24
C ARG A 148 -16.86 -1.00 3.92
N ASN A 149 -15.60 -0.87 3.51
CA ASN A 149 -15.13 -1.42 2.24
C ASN A 149 -14.58 -2.85 2.43
N LEU A 150 -14.89 -3.72 1.48
CA LEU A 150 -14.34 -5.06 1.35
C LEU A 150 -13.38 -5.11 0.16
N GLY A 151 -12.28 -5.85 0.29
CA GLY A 151 -11.42 -6.16 -0.85
C GLY A 151 -11.91 -7.40 -1.58
N VAL A 152 -12.38 -7.26 -2.82
CA VAL A 152 -12.96 -8.35 -3.61
C VAL A 152 -12.18 -8.53 -4.91
N MET A 153 -11.83 -9.78 -5.23
CA MET A 153 -11.33 -10.19 -6.55
C MET A 153 -12.20 -11.30 -7.13
N LEU A 154 -12.11 -11.53 -8.43
CA LEU A 154 -12.75 -12.68 -9.09
C LEU A 154 -11.79 -13.86 -9.24
N ALA A 155 -12.35 -15.07 -9.34
CA ALA A 155 -11.59 -16.27 -9.67
C ALA A 155 -10.77 -16.07 -10.95
N TYR A 156 -9.45 -16.16 -10.83
CA TYR A 156 -8.53 -15.84 -11.93
C TYR A 156 -7.75 -17.05 -12.47
N THR A 157 -7.89 -18.22 -11.85
CA THR A 157 -7.35 -19.49 -12.38
C THR A 157 -8.46 -20.53 -12.48
N PRO A 158 -8.29 -21.57 -13.33
CA PRO A 158 -9.21 -22.70 -13.37
C PRO A 158 -9.37 -23.39 -12.01
N LEU A 159 -8.29 -23.51 -11.23
CA LEU A 159 -8.33 -24.10 -9.89
C LEU A 159 -9.26 -23.32 -8.96
N HIS A 160 -9.11 -21.99 -8.90
CA HIS A 160 -9.97 -21.15 -8.06
C HIS A 160 -11.41 -21.17 -8.53
N TYR A 161 -11.64 -21.15 -9.85
CA TYR A 161 -12.97 -21.19 -10.43
C TYR A 161 -13.70 -22.49 -10.07
N LEU A 162 -13.06 -23.64 -10.31
CA LEU A 162 -13.61 -24.95 -9.98
C LEU A 162 -13.82 -25.12 -8.48
N LEU A 163 -12.86 -24.69 -7.64
CA LEU A 163 -13.00 -24.76 -6.19
C LEU A 163 -14.21 -23.96 -5.69
N LEU A 164 -14.35 -22.71 -6.14
CA LEU A 164 -15.47 -21.84 -5.75
C LEU A 164 -16.81 -22.29 -6.34
N GLN A 165 -16.80 -23.01 -7.47
CA GLN A 165 -18.02 -23.59 -8.03
C GLN A 165 -18.59 -24.71 -7.14
N GLU A 166 -17.73 -25.44 -6.44
CA GLU A 166 -18.08 -26.56 -5.56
C GLU A 166 -18.39 -26.11 -4.11
N THR A 167 -18.07 -24.87 -3.72
CA THR A 167 -18.42 -24.36 -2.38
C THR A 167 -19.82 -23.77 -2.33
N ARG A 168 -20.47 -23.88 -1.17
CA ARG A 168 -21.84 -23.41 -0.95
C ARG A 168 -22.06 -21.93 -1.29
N ASP A 169 -21.13 -21.07 -0.88
CA ASP A 169 -21.28 -19.61 -0.94
C ASP A 169 -20.78 -19.03 -2.27
N LYS A 170 -19.95 -19.78 -3.02
CA LYS A 170 -19.28 -19.35 -4.26
C LYS A 170 -18.34 -18.15 -4.10
N PHE A 171 -18.07 -17.74 -2.87
CA PHE A 171 -17.02 -16.81 -2.50
C PHE A 171 -16.38 -17.27 -1.18
N LEU A 172 -15.10 -16.95 -0.98
CA LEU A 172 -14.33 -17.30 0.21
C LEU A 172 -13.41 -16.15 0.60
N ILE A 173 -12.96 -16.13 1.85
CA ILE A 173 -11.71 -15.44 2.18
C ILE A 173 -10.59 -16.08 1.36
N MET A 174 -9.73 -15.26 0.77
CA MET A 174 -8.59 -15.71 -0.03
C MET A 174 -7.41 -14.77 0.23
N THR A 175 -6.77 -14.91 1.40
CA THR A 175 -5.67 -14.04 1.82
C THR A 175 -4.31 -14.68 1.57
N SER A 176 -3.22 -13.89 1.53
CA SER A 176 -1.87 -14.41 1.31
C SER A 176 -1.48 -15.50 2.31
N GLY A 177 -0.85 -16.57 1.83
CA GLY A 177 -0.33 -17.68 2.61
C GLY A 177 1.04 -17.37 3.22
N ASN A 178 1.03 -16.60 4.29
CA ASN A 178 2.24 -16.24 5.04
C ASN A 178 2.01 -16.23 6.55
N VAL A 179 3.08 -16.47 7.29
CA VAL A 179 3.20 -16.09 8.71
C VAL A 179 3.30 -14.57 8.81
N HIS A 180 2.85 -14.00 9.93
CA HIS A 180 2.92 -12.55 10.17
C HIS A 180 4.35 -12.01 9.96
N GLY A 181 4.49 -10.96 9.16
CA GLY A 181 5.79 -10.32 8.83
C GLY A 181 6.61 -11.01 7.74
N ASP A 182 6.22 -12.22 7.31
CA ASP A 182 6.93 -12.97 6.28
C ASP A 182 6.30 -12.79 4.89
N PRO A 183 7.08 -12.94 3.81
CA PRO A 183 6.54 -12.95 2.46
C PRO A 183 5.65 -14.16 2.20
N MET A 184 4.74 -14.03 1.22
CA MET A 184 3.88 -15.12 0.76
C MET A 184 4.71 -16.36 0.42
N VAL A 185 4.29 -17.52 0.92
CA VAL A 185 4.90 -18.79 0.59
C VAL A 185 4.61 -19.09 -0.88
N SER A 186 5.66 -19.27 -1.67
CA SER A 186 5.61 -19.70 -3.07
C SER A 186 6.47 -20.96 -3.32
N ASP A 187 7.51 -21.15 -2.49
CA ASP A 187 8.36 -22.35 -2.48
C ASP A 187 7.78 -23.42 -1.55
N ASP A 188 7.65 -24.63 -2.06
CA ASP A 188 7.14 -25.78 -1.32
C ASP A 188 8.07 -26.20 -0.16
N SER A 189 9.34 -25.78 -0.17
CA SER A 189 10.26 -25.97 0.98
C SER A 189 9.73 -25.32 2.28
N ARG A 190 8.86 -24.32 2.16
CA ARG A 190 8.25 -23.59 3.28
C ARG A 190 6.82 -24.04 3.61
N ILE A 191 6.36 -25.16 3.07
CA ILE A 191 4.99 -25.66 3.31
C ILE A 191 4.68 -25.90 4.81
N ASN A 192 5.71 -26.23 5.60
CA ASN A 192 5.62 -26.35 7.06
C ASN A 192 5.16 -25.05 7.76
N ASP A 193 5.48 -23.88 7.19
CA ASP A 193 5.04 -22.60 7.75
C ASP A 193 3.53 -22.41 7.59
N LEU A 194 2.95 -22.92 6.49
CA LEU A 194 1.52 -22.91 6.25
C LEU A 194 0.79 -23.87 7.19
N ALA A 195 1.32 -25.07 7.41
CA ALA A 195 0.73 -26.09 8.29
C ALA A 195 0.57 -25.63 9.76
N LYS A 196 1.31 -24.59 10.18
CA LYS A 196 1.13 -23.95 11.50
C LYS A 196 -0.17 -23.14 11.60
N ILE A 197 -0.74 -22.72 10.46
CA ILE A 197 -1.88 -21.81 10.35
C ILE A 197 -3.13 -22.53 9.84
N VAL A 198 -2.99 -23.44 8.89
CA VAL A 198 -4.13 -24.08 8.20
C VAL A 198 -4.34 -25.51 8.69
N ASP A 199 -5.54 -26.04 8.47
CA ASP A 199 -5.90 -27.42 8.78
C ASP A 199 -5.49 -28.38 7.65
N TYR A 200 -5.57 -27.92 6.40
CA TYR A 200 -5.26 -28.67 5.19
C TYR A 200 -4.54 -27.83 4.14
N ILE A 201 -3.86 -28.47 3.20
CA ILE A 201 -3.16 -27.81 2.10
C ILE A 201 -3.49 -28.49 0.78
N LEU A 202 -4.16 -27.77 -0.13
CA LEU A 202 -4.35 -28.15 -1.52
C LEU A 202 -3.21 -27.58 -2.37
N THR A 203 -2.33 -28.46 -2.83
CA THR A 203 -1.12 -28.11 -3.60
C THR A 203 -1.09 -28.77 -4.97
N HIS A 204 -0.07 -28.44 -5.78
CA HIS A 204 0.23 -29.08 -7.05
C HIS A 204 1.73 -29.09 -7.35
N ASN A 205 2.15 -30.03 -8.20
CA ASN A 205 3.56 -30.21 -8.59
C ASN A 205 4.07 -29.19 -9.64
N ARG A 206 3.28 -28.20 -10.07
CA ARG A 206 3.79 -27.05 -10.83
C ARG A 206 4.50 -26.08 -9.89
N LYS A 207 5.80 -25.88 -10.12
CA LYS A 207 6.67 -24.97 -9.35
C LYS A 207 6.27 -23.51 -9.60
N ILE A 208 6.35 -22.68 -8.59
CA ILE A 208 6.20 -21.23 -8.72
C ILE A 208 7.60 -20.64 -8.78
N ALA A 209 8.01 -20.14 -9.95
CA ALA A 209 9.37 -19.65 -10.15
C ALA A 209 9.60 -18.27 -9.50
N HIS A 210 8.56 -17.41 -9.54
CA HIS A 210 8.59 -16.08 -8.96
C HIS A 210 7.36 -15.88 -8.09
N ARG A 211 7.59 -15.41 -6.86
CA ARG A 211 6.52 -14.98 -5.97
C ARG A 211 5.85 -13.74 -6.57
N ILE A 212 4.53 -13.70 -6.57
CA ILE A 212 3.79 -12.49 -6.93
C ILE A 212 2.49 -12.41 -6.13
N ASP A 213 2.41 -11.40 -5.27
CA ASP A 213 1.20 -11.09 -4.50
C ASP A 213 0.07 -10.58 -5.40
N ASP A 214 -1.18 -10.73 -4.96
CA ASP A 214 -2.32 -10.15 -5.67
C ASP A 214 -2.25 -8.62 -5.66
N SER A 215 -2.52 -8.00 -6.81
CA SER A 215 -2.63 -6.55 -6.90
C SER A 215 -3.85 -6.06 -6.14
N VAL A 216 -3.73 -4.88 -5.52
CA VAL A 216 -4.82 -4.21 -4.81
C VAL A 216 -5.04 -2.85 -5.44
N VAL A 217 -6.28 -2.56 -5.83
CA VAL A 217 -6.70 -1.32 -6.49
C VAL A 217 -7.83 -0.70 -5.70
N ARG A 218 -7.87 0.63 -5.66
CA ARG A 218 -8.88 1.40 -4.96
C ARG A 218 -9.46 2.48 -5.90
N PRO A 219 -10.78 2.56 -6.07
CA PRO A 219 -11.42 3.74 -6.63
C PRO A 219 -11.21 4.94 -5.71
N THR A 220 -10.67 6.04 -6.24
CA THR A 220 -10.34 7.27 -5.50
C THR A 220 -10.78 8.48 -6.32
N HIS A 221 -10.71 9.70 -5.74
CA HIS A 221 -10.99 10.95 -6.44
C HIS A 221 -10.23 11.03 -7.77
N GLY A 222 -10.94 11.32 -8.87
CA GLY A 222 -10.39 11.40 -10.22
C GLY A 222 -9.95 10.07 -10.88
N GLY A 223 -10.19 8.91 -10.27
CA GLY A 223 -9.92 7.59 -10.88
C GLY A 223 -9.39 6.53 -9.92
N THR A 224 -9.03 5.37 -10.45
CA THR A 224 -8.46 4.26 -9.65
C THR A 224 -6.98 4.48 -9.36
N VAL A 225 -6.55 4.09 -8.16
CA VAL A 225 -5.14 4.05 -7.76
C VAL A 225 -4.72 2.62 -7.39
N ILE A 226 -3.47 2.27 -7.69
CA ILE A 226 -2.92 0.97 -7.31
C ILE A 226 -2.31 1.09 -5.92
N LEU A 227 -2.81 0.33 -4.95
CA LEU A 227 -2.23 0.27 -3.61
C LEU A 227 -1.09 -0.74 -3.56
N ARG A 228 -1.23 -1.85 -4.28
CA ARG A 228 -0.22 -2.91 -4.37
C ARG A 228 -0.02 -3.34 -5.81
N PHE A 229 1.20 -3.19 -6.30
CA PHE A 229 1.59 -3.52 -7.67
C PHE A 229 2.06 -4.97 -7.77
N GLY A 230 1.14 -5.90 -8.01
CA GLY A 230 1.41 -7.34 -8.01
C GLY A 230 0.87 -8.02 -9.26
N ARG A 231 0.19 -9.17 -9.09
CA ARG A 231 -0.34 -10.01 -10.16
C ARG A 231 -1.20 -9.22 -11.14
N GLY A 232 -1.02 -9.50 -12.42
CA GLY A 232 -1.75 -8.85 -13.53
C GLY A 232 -1.08 -7.56 -13.99
N TYR A 233 -0.49 -6.79 -13.06
CA TYR A 233 0.23 -5.56 -13.39
C TYR A 233 1.72 -5.81 -13.57
N ALA A 234 2.36 -6.46 -12.60
CA ALA A 234 3.81 -6.64 -12.57
C ALA A 234 4.29 -7.90 -13.31
N PRO A 235 5.47 -7.84 -13.96
CA PRO A 235 6.22 -6.64 -14.30
C PRO A 235 5.52 -5.85 -15.43
N ARG A 236 5.54 -4.52 -15.37
CA ARG A 236 4.99 -3.66 -16.43
C ARG A 236 6.06 -2.76 -17.01
N ILE A 237 6.07 -2.64 -18.33
CA ILE A 237 6.82 -1.60 -19.04
C ILE A 237 6.00 -0.30 -18.99
N ILE A 238 6.57 0.71 -18.37
CA ILE A 238 6.09 2.09 -18.34
C ILE A 238 6.87 2.82 -19.43
N LYS A 239 6.16 3.21 -20.50
CA LYS A 239 6.77 3.92 -21.62
C LYS A 239 6.87 5.41 -21.28
N LEU A 240 8.07 5.96 -21.37
CA LEU A 240 8.36 7.35 -21.07
C LEU A 240 8.20 8.23 -22.31
N LYS A 241 7.69 9.45 -22.13
CA LYS A 241 7.73 10.48 -23.17
C LYS A 241 9.15 11.03 -23.38
N HIS A 242 9.90 11.17 -22.28
CA HIS A 242 11.29 11.64 -22.29
C HIS A 242 12.22 10.46 -21.99
N LYS A 243 13.10 10.14 -22.94
CA LYS A 243 14.02 9.00 -22.82
C LYS A 243 15.06 9.22 -21.73
N LEU A 244 15.39 8.13 -21.05
CA LEU A 244 16.55 8.03 -20.17
C LEU A 244 17.83 8.08 -21.01
N THR A 245 18.87 8.68 -20.45
CA THR A 245 20.22 8.77 -21.05
C THR A 245 21.18 7.75 -20.44
N ARG A 246 20.75 7.05 -19.39
CA ARG A 246 21.54 6.09 -18.62
C ARG A 246 20.68 4.88 -18.27
N HIS A 247 21.32 3.71 -18.17
CA HIS A 247 20.67 2.54 -17.58
C HIS A 247 20.62 2.70 -16.07
N VAL A 248 19.47 2.42 -15.44
CA VAL A 248 19.30 2.57 -13.99
C VAL A 248 18.73 1.29 -13.38
N ILE A 249 19.21 0.95 -12.19
CA ILE A 249 18.61 -0.05 -11.30
C ILE A 249 18.26 0.63 -9.98
N ALA A 250 16.98 0.66 -9.62
CA ALA A 250 16.46 1.32 -8.44
C ALA A 250 15.94 0.32 -7.41
N TYR A 251 16.37 0.48 -6.17
CA TYR A 251 16.03 -0.39 -5.03
C TYR A 251 14.76 0.05 -4.28
N GLY A 252 14.23 1.23 -4.58
CA GLY A 252 13.01 1.73 -3.95
C GLY A 252 13.23 2.24 -2.52
N ALA A 253 12.19 2.14 -1.69
CA ALA A 253 12.18 2.47 -0.27
C ALA A 253 12.39 1.21 0.60
N GLU A 254 12.05 1.27 1.89
CA GLU A 254 12.15 0.13 2.81
C GLU A 254 10.83 -0.62 2.98
N LEU A 255 9.74 0.11 3.22
CA LEU A 255 8.41 -0.43 3.50
C LEU A 255 7.61 -0.61 2.22
N GLU A 256 6.84 -1.69 2.13
CA GLU A 256 5.90 -1.96 1.03
C GLU A 256 6.49 -1.74 -0.39
N THR A 257 7.80 -1.94 -0.54
CA THR A 257 8.58 -1.45 -1.68
C THR A 257 8.47 -2.36 -2.91
N ALA A 258 8.85 -1.82 -4.06
CA ALA A 258 9.13 -2.54 -5.29
C ALA A 258 10.38 -1.95 -5.94
N GLY A 259 11.13 -2.77 -6.68
CA GLY A 259 12.32 -2.35 -7.41
C GLY A 259 12.01 -2.06 -8.87
N ALA A 260 12.85 -1.27 -9.54
CA ALA A 260 12.69 -0.99 -10.97
C ALA A 260 14.02 -1.01 -11.73
N ILE A 261 13.95 -1.28 -13.03
CA ILE A 261 15.06 -1.03 -13.97
C ILE A 261 14.60 -0.06 -15.05
N GLY A 262 15.51 0.78 -15.55
CA GLY A 262 15.22 1.74 -16.62
C GLY A 262 16.30 1.76 -17.69
N PHE A 263 15.86 1.89 -18.93
CA PHE A 263 16.71 2.06 -20.12
C PHE A 263 15.88 2.65 -21.27
N ASP A 264 16.52 3.37 -22.18
CA ASP A 264 15.86 4.03 -23.32
C ASP A 264 14.58 4.81 -22.92
N ASP A 265 13.45 4.48 -23.54
CA ASP A 265 12.12 5.04 -23.29
C ASP A 265 11.29 4.20 -22.31
N LYS A 266 11.92 3.39 -21.44
CA LYS A 266 11.22 2.38 -20.62
C LYS A 266 11.68 2.39 -19.17
N ILE A 267 10.69 2.27 -18.27
CA ILE A 267 10.90 1.85 -16.87
C ILE A 267 10.13 0.55 -16.66
N ILE A 268 10.77 -0.45 -16.09
CA ILE A 268 10.15 -1.73 -15.76
C ILE A 268 10.04 -1.82 -14.24
N LEU A 269 8.82 -1.60 -13.75
CA LEU A 269 8.51 -1.75 -12.33
C LEU A 269 8.31 -3.23 -12.03
N GLY A 270 9.08 -3.74 -11.07
CA GLY A 270 8.96 -5.10 -10.55
C GLY A 270 7.74 -5.29 -9.64
N PRO A 271 7.43 -6.53 -9.26
CA PRO A 271 6.34 -6.81 -8.32
C PRO A 271 6.64 -6.28 -6.92
N TYR A 272 5.56 -6.03 -6.18
CA TYR A 272 5.56 -5.76 -4.75
C TYR A 272 6.45 -6.77 -4.01
N SER A 273 7.47 -6.24 -3.35
CA SER A 273 8.43 -7.01 -2.56
C SER A 273 7.98 -7.14 -1.10
N GLY A 274 7.38 -6.10 -0.54
CA GLY A 274 7.08 -6.01 0.89
C GLY A 274 8.16 -5.23 1.64
N ASP A 275 8.30 -5.49 2.93
CA ASP A 275 9.20 -4.74 3.81
C ASP A 275 10.61 -5.35 3.78
N THR A 276 11.61 -4.55 3.38
CA THR A 276 12.99 -5.02 3.14
C THR A 276 13.86 -5.12 4.39
N ASP A 277 13.33 -4.72 5.55
CA ASP A 277 13.91 -5.02 6.85
C ASP A 277 13.86 -6.54 7.16
N ASN A 278 12.94 -7.27 6.53
CA ASN A 278 12.95 -8.73 6.51
C ASN A 278 14.01 -9.25 5.52
N PRO A 279 15.03 -10.01 5.97
CA PRO A 279 16.10 -10.52 5.10
C PRO A 279 15.63 -11.40 3.94
N ARG A 280 14.51 -12.11 4.11
CA ARG A 280 13.93 -12.94 3.03
C ARG A 280 13.35 -12.06 1.93
N VAL A 281 12.66 -10.97 2.31
CA VAL A 281 12.11 -10.01 1.37
C VAL A 281 13.22 -9.32 0.60
N LEU A 282 14.26 -8.83 1.29
CA LEU A 282 15.40 -8.19 0.65
C LEU A 282 16.10 -9.10 -0.37
N ARG A 283 16.33 -10.36 -0.01
CA ARG A 283 16.93 -11.34 -0.93
C ARG A 283 16.07 -11.56 -2.18
N GLU A 284 14.75 -11.71 -2.01
CA GLU A 284 13.84 -11.88 -3.14
C GLU A 284 13.76 -10.62 -4.02
N HIS A 285 13.84 -9.44 -3.41
CA HIS A 285 13.92 -8.15 -4.10
C HIS A 285 15.17 -8.06 -4.98
N GLU A 286 16.36 -8.35 -4.43
CA GLU A 286 17.61 -8.40 -5.20
C GLU A 286 17.56 -9.41 -6.35
N LEU A 287 17.03 -10.62 -6.10
CA LEU A 287 16.88 -11.65 -7.12
C LEU A 287 15.95 -11.21 -8.25
N THR A 288 14.87 -10.51 -7.92
CA THR A 288 13.89 -9.99 -8.88
C THR A 288 14.52 -8.92 -9.77
N LEU A 289 15.23 -7.95 -9.20
CA LEU A 289 15.94 -6.93 -9.98
C LEU A 289 16.99 -7.54 -10.91
N ASN A 290 17.77 -8.49 -10.41
CA ASN A 290 18.77 -9.20 -11.20
C ASN A 290 18.15 -10.02 -12.34
N PHE A 291 17.00 -10.67 -12.08
CA PHE A 291 16.25 -11.40 -13.09
C PHE A 291 15.74 -10.46 -14.20
N LEU A 292 15.11 -9.35 -13.82
CA LEU A 292 14.62 -8.36 -14.78
C LEU A 292 15.76 -7.81 -15.64
N ALA A 293 16.89 -7.41 -15.05
CA ALA A 293 18.04 -6.91 -15.80
C ALA A 293 18.56 -7.94 -16.84
N LYS A 294 18.62 -9.23 -16.46
CA LYS A 294 19.03 -10.31 -17.36
C LYS A 294 18.03 -10.56 -18.49
N CYS A 295 16.73 -10.51 -18.22
CA CYS A 295 15.70 -10.70 -19.23
C CYS A 295 15.79 -9.69 -20.37
N TYR A 296 16.26 -8.47 -20.08
CA TYR A 296 16.43 -7.41 -21.08
C TYR A 296 17.88 -7.25 -21.56
N GLY A 297 18.78 -8.17 -21.20
CA GLY A 297 20.16 -8.17 -21.68
C GLY A 297 21.00 -6.96 -21.24
N LEU A 298 20.64 -6.30 -20.13
CA LEU A 298 21.34 -5.11 -19.65
C LEU A 298 22.65 -5.51 -18.96
N ASP A 299 23.76 -4.84 -19.33
CA ASP A 299 25.02 -5.01 -18.61
C ASP A 299 24.91 -4.33 -17.24
N GLN A 300 25.04 -5.15 -16.19
CA GLN A 300 24.92 -4.68 -14.83
C GLN A 300 26.03 -3.71 -14.40
N LYS A 301 27.13 -3.61 -15.17
CA LYS A 301 28.22 -2.67 -14.90
C LYS A 301 27.93 -1.25 -15.39
N GLU A 302 27.00 -1.09 -16.33
CA GLU A 302 26.63 0.20 -16.92
C GLU A 302 25.52 0.92 -16.13
N PHE A 303 25.00 0.28 -15.09
CA PHE A 303 23.95 0.88 -14.28
C PHE A 303 24.44 2.07 -13.46
N VAL A 304 23.58 3.07 -13.37
CA VAL A 304 23.46 3.90 -12.17
C VAL A 304 22.60 3.14 -11.18
N VAL A 305 23.08 2.99 -9.95
CA VAL A 305 22.32 2.37 -8.87
C VAL A 305 21.59 3.47 -8.12
N ALA A 306 20.27 3.40 -8.02
CA ALA A 306 19.45 4.39 -7.32
C ALA A 306 18.84 3.80 -6.04
N ALA A 307 18.84 4.60 -4.97
CA ALA A 307 18.23 4.23 -3.69
C ALA A 307 17.73 5.46 -2.92
N ASP A 308 16.92 5.23 -1.89
CA ASP A 308 16.49 6.28 -0.98
C ASP A 308 17.68 6.88 -0.20
N LEU A 309 17.59 8.16 0.14
CA LEU A 309 18.58 8.87 0.95
C LEU A 309 18.68 8.32 2.39
N HIS A 310 17.61 7.71 2.92
CA HIS A 310 17.51 7.30 4.31
C HIS A 310 18.68 6.38 4.75
N PRO A 311 19.49 6.77 5.75
CA PRO A 311 20.72 6.06 6.11
C PRO A 311 20.49 4.67 6.72
N GLY A 312 19.32 4.43 7.32
CA GLY A 312 19.00 3.16 7.98
C GLY A 312 18.36 2.08 7.09
N TYR A 313 18.01 2.38 5.84
CA TYR A 313 17.24 1.47 5.00
C TYR A 313 18.09 0.28 4.53
N GLN A 314 17.55 -0.94 4.66
CA GLN A 314 18.23 -2.13 4.16
C GLN A 314 18.31 -2.16 2.62
N SER A 315 17.32 -1.59 1.93
CA SER A 315 17.33 -1.43 0.48
C SER A 315 18.49 -0.52 0.01
N LYS A 316 18.78 0.56 0.74
CA LYS A 316 19.95 1.41 0.51
C LYS A 316 21.26 0.66 0.74
N ALA A 317 21.39 -0.05 1.87
CA ALA A 317 22.60 -0.83 2.15
C ALA A 317 22.86 -1.90 1.07
N ALA A 318 21.82 -2.53 0.54
CA ALA A 318 21.92 -3.45 -0.58
C ALA A 318 22.35 -2.76 -1.88
N ALA A 319 21.80 -1.58 -2.17
CA ALA A 319 22.20 -0.75 -3.31
C ALA A 319 23.68 -0.35 -3.23
N GLU A 320 24.15 0.13 -2.07
CA GLU A 320 25.57 0.47 -1.82
C GLU A 320 26.47 -0.74 -2.08
N LYS A 321 26.11 -1.90 -1.51
CA LYS A 321 26.85 -3.15 -1.73
C LYS A 321 26.89 -3.56 -3.20
N PHE A 322 25.77 -3.42 -3.91
CA PHE A 322 25.69 -3.72 -5.35
C PHE A 322 26.62 -2.79 -6.15
N SER A 323 26.58 -1.50 -5.84
CA SER A 323 27.38 -0.45 -6.48
C SER A 323 28.87 -0.70 -6.28
N SER A 324 29.31 -0.88 -5.03
CA SER A 324 30.72 -1.12 -4.70
C SER A 324 31.26 -2.40 -5.32
N LYS A 325 30.45 -3.48 -5.36
CA LYS A 325 30.87 -4.76 -5.94
C LYS A 325 31.10 -4.68 -7.46
N ARG A 326 30.41 -3.77 -8.16
CA ARG A 326 30.44 -3.67 -9.63
C ARG A 326 31.15 -2.43 -10.16
N GLY A 327 31.53 -1.49 -9.29
CA GLY A 327 32.13 -0.22 -9.68
C GLY A 327 31.11 0.73 -10.34
N CYS A 328 29.83 0.58 -10.01
CA CYS A 328 28.76 1.43 -10.54
C CYS A 328 28.64 2.74 -9.74
N GLU A 329 28.09 3.76 -10.37
CA GLU A 329 27.70 5.01 -9.69
C GLU A 329 26.49 4.77 -8.79
N LEU A 330 26.52 5.31 -7.57
CA LEU A 330 25.39 5.30 -6.64
C LEU A 330 24.75 6.68 -6.59
N CYS A 331 23.44 6.72 -6.80
CA CYS A 331 22.62 7.90 -6.73
C CYS A 331 21.62 7.79 -5.57
N LEU A 332 21.75 8.67 -4.57
CA LEU A 332 20.82 8.73 -3.45
C LEU A 332 19.79 9.82 -3.70
N ILE A 333 18.51 9.45 -3.69
CA ILE A 333 17.41 10.33 -4.05
C ILE A 333 16.51 10.54 -2.83
N GLN A 334 16.13 11.79 -2.59
CA GLN A 334 15.25 12.11 -1.48
C GLN A 334 13.84 11.52 -1.70
N HIS A 335 13.29 10.91 -0.65
CA HIS A 335 12.06 10.13 -0.66
C HIS A 335 10.85 10.84 -1.32
N HIS A 336 10.54 12.05 -0.87
CA HIS A 336 9.38 12.80 -1.34
C HIS A 336 9.59 13.35 -2.76
N PHE A 337 10.83 13.67 -3.13
CA PHE A 337 11.16 14.02 -4.50
C PHE A 337 10.99 12.81 -5.44
N ALA A 338 11.36 11.61 -4.99
CA ALA A 338 11.11 10.39 -5.78
C ALA A 338 9.60 10.11 -5.95
N HIS A 339 8.77 10.37 -4.93
CA HIS A 339 7.31 10.33 -5.09
C HIS A 339 6.82 11.31 -6.17
N MET A 340 7.25 12.57 -6.12
CA MET A 340 6.92 13.57 -7.15
C MET A 340 7.36 13.14 -8.55
N ALA A 341 8.61 12.67 -8.67
CA ALA A 341 9.19 12.21 -9.92
C ALA A 341 8.46 10.99 -10.51
N SER A 342 7.88 10.14 -9.67
CA SER A 342 7.06 9.01 -10.14
C SER A 342 5.82 9.50 -10.90
N VAL A 343 5.19 10.59 -10.46
CA VAL A 343 4.05 11.19 -11.15
C VAL A 343 4.51 11.87 -12.44
N MET A 344 5.63 12.60 -12.39
CA MET A 344 6.22 13.23 -13.57
C MET A 344 6.53 12.20 -14.66
N ALA A 345 7.07 11.04 -14.29
CA ALA A 345 7.32 9.94 -15.22
C ALA A 345 6.01 9.39 -15.82
N GLU A 346 4.95 9.28 -15.02
CA GLU A 346 3.65 8.78 -15.46
C GLU A 346 2.94 9.73 -16.44
N THR A 347 2.93 11.02 -16.14
CA THR A 347 2.28 12.05 -16.97
C THR A 347 3.13 12.44 -18.18
N GLY A 348 4.42 12.12 -18.13
CA GLY A 348 5.43 12.48 -19.12
C GLY A 348 5.76 13.96 -19.08
N HIS A 349 5.95 14.50 -17.87
CA HIS A 349 6.51 15.83 -17.62
C HIS A 349 8.02 15.82 -17.84
N ASP A 350 8.59 16.83 -18.51
CA ASP A 350 10.03 16.90 -18.68
C ASP A 350 10.71 17.30 -17.35
N PRO A 351 11.63 16.50 -16.78
CA PRO A 351 12.31 16.85 -15.53
C PRO A 351 13.15 18.12 -15.63
N SER A 352 13.42 18.66 -16.82
CA SER A 352 14.06 19.98 -16.96
C SER A 352 13.12 21.16 -16.73
N GLU A 353 11.80 20.94 -16.72
CA GLU A 353 10.80 22.00 -16.56
C GLU A 353 10.34 22.14 -15.10
N PRO A 354 9.99 23.36 -14.65
CA PRO A 354 9.48 23.61 -13.30
C PRO A 354 8.21 22.82 -12.96
N ALA A 355 8.04 22.47 -11.70
CA ALA A 355 6.86 21.76 -11.22
C ALA A 355 6.57 22.03 -9.74
N VAL A 356 5.31 21.90 -9.34
CA VAL A 356 4.88 21.95 -7.93
C VAL A 356 4.25 20.62 -7.56
N GLY A 357 4.59 20.11 -6.38
CA GLY A 357 3.99 18.88 -5.87
C GLY A 357 3.64 18.91 -4.38
N ILE A 358 2.68 18.09 -4.00
CA ILE A 358 2.23 17.85 -2.63
C ILE A 358 2.49 16.39 -2.28
N MET A 359 3.40 16.15 -1.35
CA MET A 359 3.82 14.80 -0.95
C MET A 359 3.27 14.50 0.44
N MET A 360 2.27 13.62 0.48
CA MET A 360 1.56 13.24 1.70
C MET A 360 1.85 11.79 2.05
N ASP A 361 2.65 11.58 3.09
CA ASP A 361 3.12 10.26 3.47
C ASP A 361 3.19 10.05 5.00
N GLY A 362 3.42 8.80 5.41
CA GLY A 362 3.63 8.41 6.80
C GLY A 362 5.04 8.73 7.30
N VAL A 363 6.08 8.37 6.54
CA VAL A 363 7.48 8.49 6.97
C VAL A 363 8.38 8.60 5.74
N GLY A 364 9.03 9.74 5.55
CA GLY A 364 10.19 9.83 4.65
C GLY A 364 11.32 10.64 5.25
N TYR A 365 12.55 10.30 4.88
CA TYR A 365 13.74 10.95 5.42
C TYR A 365 13.84 12.41 4.96
N GLY A 366 13.84 13.32 5.94
CA GLY A 366 14.04 14.74 5.71
C GLY A 366 15.51 15.11 5.62
N LEU A 367 15.82 16.14 4.81
CA LEU A 367 17.19 16.65 4.68
C LEU A 367 17.73 17.26 5.99
N ASP A 368 16.85 17.63 6.92
CA ASP A 368 17.18 18.16 8.25
C ASP A 368 17.15 17.08 9.35
N GLY A 369 17.15 15.80 8.95
CA GLY A 369 17.10 14.64 9.86
C GLY A 369 15.73 14.44 10.53
N ALA A 370 14.72 15.24 10.18
CA ALA A 370 13.34 15.05 10.64
C ALA A 370 12.61 14.02 9.76
N ILE A 371 11.46 13.55 10.24
CA ILE A 371 10.57 12.65 9.51
C ILE A 371 9.55 13.51 8.74
N TRP A 372 9.70 13.58 7.43
CA TRP A 372 8.78 14.29 6.56
C TRP A 372 7.59 13.41 6.17
N GLY A 373 6.53 14.04 5.65
CA GLY A 373 5.34 13.34 5.16
C GLY A 373 4.15 14.25 4.88
N GLY A 374 4.34 15.57 4.85
CA GLY A 374 3.27 16.52 4.58
C GLY A 374 3.87 17.77 3.98
N GLU A 375 4.39 17.64 2.76
CA GLU A 375 5.29 18.60 2.15
C GLU A 375 4.71 19.18 0.85
N VAL A 376 4.89 20.48 0.64
CA VAL A 376 4.72 21.14 -0.66
C VAL A 376 6.09 21.47 -1.21
N ILE A 377 6.43 20.83 -2.32
CA ILE A 377 7.74 20.86 -2.96
C ILE A 377 7.64 21.65 -4.27
N VAL A 378 8.63 22.50 -4.51
CA VAL A 378 8.85 23.17 -5.80
C VAL A 378 10.09 22.58 -6.44
N TRP A 379 9.97 22.18 -7.69
CA TRP A 379 11.06 21.77 -8.56
C TRP A 379 11.33 22.88 -9.58
N ASP A 380 12.58 23.33 -9.69
CA ASP A 380 12.98 24.42 -10.60
C ASP A 380 13.65 23.94 -11.90
N GLY A 381 13.58 22.64 -12.20
CA GLY A 381 14.30 22.02 -13.32
C GLY A 381 15.67 21.43 -12.95
N ASN A 382 16.19 21.77 -11.76
CA ASN A 382 17.49 21.27 -11.30
C ASN A 382 17.52 20.95 -9.79
N ASN A 383 16.84 21.74 -8.97
CA ASN A 383 16.78 21.57 -7.52
C ASN A 383 15.33 21.47 -7.05
N PHE A 384 15.11 20.57 -6.09
CA PHE A 384 13.86 20.55 -5.34
C PHE A 384 14.01 21.41 -4.09
N ARG A 385 12.97 22.18 -3.76
CA ARG A 385 12.90 23.05 -2.59
C ARG A 385 11.63 22.75 -1.82
N ARG A 386 11.75 22.66 -0.51
CA ARG A 386 10.62 22.49 0.40
C ARG A 386 10.08 23.86 0.79
N ASN A 387 8.91 24.21 0.26
CA ASN A 387 8.31 25.53 0.35
C ASN A 387 7.08 25.60 1.27
N GLY A 388 6.36 24.49 1.43
CA GLY A 388 5.27 24.38 2.39
C GLY A 388 5.36 23.09 3.17
N PHE A 389 4.93 23.06 4.43
CA PHE A 389 4.88 21.82 5.21
C PHE A 389 3.99 21.88 6.46
N ILE A 390 3.60 20.71 6.97
CA ILE A 390 2.91 20.61 8.26
C ILE A 390 3.85 20.97 9.41
N GLU A 391 3.38 21.82 10.31
CA GLU A 391 4.09 22.23 11.52
C GLU A 391 4.67 21.03 12.29
N TYR A 392 5.97 21.09 12.59
CA TYR A 392 6.67 20.02 13.27
C TYR A 392 6.06 19.68 14.63
N SER A 393 6.06 18.37 14.94
CA SER A 393 5.68 17.82 16.23
C SER A 393 6.71 16.78 16.68
N ILE A 394 6.92 16.62 17.97
CA ILE A 394 7.82 15.56 18.50
C ILE A 394 7.10 14.21 18.38
N MET A 395 7.82 13.15 18.00
CA MET A 395 7.31 11.77 18.05
C MET A 395 7.79 11.06 19.32
N PRO A 396 7.01 11.11 20.43
CA PRO A 396 7.44 10.55 21.70
C PRO A 396 7.55 9.02 21.64
N GLY A 397 8.79 8.54 21.57
CA GLY A 397 9.13 7.11 21.43
C GLY A 397 9.34 6.64 19.99
N GLY A 398 9.49 7.54 19.01
CA GLY A 398 9.77 7.17 17.61
C GLY A 398 8.65 6.32 17.01
N ASP A 399 8.99 5.13 16.51
CA ASP A 399 8.05 4.18 15.89
C ASP A 399 6.88 3.80 16.80
N LEU A 400 7.06 3.83 18.13
CA LEU A 400 5.97 3.61 19.08
C LEU A 400 4.85 4.64 18.93
N ALA A 401 5.15 5.87 18.50
CA ALA A 401 4.14 6.90 18.26
C ALA A 401 3.28 6.59 17.02
N ALA A 402 3.83 5.89 16.02
CA ALA A 402 3.06 5.38 14.88
C ALA A 402 2.21 4.17 15.26
N LEU A 403 2.71 3.30 16.15
CA LEU A 403 1.95 2.15 16.65
C LEU A 403 0.84 2.55 17.64
N LYS A 404 1.04 3.64 18.39
CA LYS A 404 0.10 4.14 19.40
C LYS A 404 -0.23 5.61 19.15
N PRO A 405 -1.21 5.90 18.27
CA PRO A 405 -1.57 7.27 17.89
C PRO A 405 -1.85 8.23 19.05
N ALA A 406 -2.32 7.72 20.19
CA ALA A 406 -2.54 8.51 21.41
C ALA A 406 -1.25 9.19 21.92
N ARG A 407 -0.07 8.66 21.62
CA ARG A 407 1.22 9.30 21.95
C ARG A 407 1.48 10.54 21.10
N MET A 408 1.17 10.44 19.81
CA MET A 408 1.33 11.54 18.86
C MET A 408 0.35 12.68 19.15
N LEU A 409 -0.90 12.33 19.49
CA LEU A 409 -1.92 13.30 19.88
C LEU A 409 -1.46 14.20 21.03
N ALA A 410 -0.79 13.65 22.05
CA ALA A 410 -0.29 14.44 23.19
C ALA A 410 0.70 15.52 22.75
N SER A 411 1.55 15.21 21.76
CA SER A 411 2.53 16.13 21.18
C SER A 411 1.90 17.26 20.37
N ILE A 412 0.75 17.01 19.74
CA ILE A 412 0.01 18.05 19.02
C ILE A 412 -0.78 18.93 19.98
N LEU A 413 -1.41 18.33 21.01
CA LEU A 413 -2.15 19.07 22.04
C LEU A 413 -1.22 19.97 22.87
N SER A 414 0.02 19.55 23.15
CA SER A 414 1.00 20.36 23.90
C SER A 414 1.42 21.66 23.20
N LYS A 415 0.98 21.89 21.96
CA LYS A 415 1.19 23.16 21.27
C LYS A 415 0.27 24.26 21.80
N PHE A 416 -0.80 23.90 22.51
CA PHE A 416 -1.81 24.84 22.97
C PHE A 416 -2.47 24.50 24.31
N MET A 417 -2.08 23.39 24.92
CA MET A 417 -2.49 22.98 26.26
C MET A 417 -1.25 22.67 27.10
N ASP A 418 -1.32 22.92 28.40
CA ASP A 418 -0.29 22.48 29.34
C ASP A 418 -0.43 20.99 29.70
N GLY A 419 0.57 20.44 30.39
CA GLY A 419 0.59 19.03 30.76
C GLY A 419 -0.56 18.60 31.68
N SER A 420 -1.05 19.51 32.54
CA SER A 420 -2.16 19.23 33.46
C SER A 420 -3.50 19.19 32.72
N GLU A 421 -3.71 20.12 31.79
CA GLU A 421 -4.88 20.16 30.91
C GLU A 421 -4.94 18.91 30.01
N ILE A 422 -3.80 18.48 29.45
CA ILE A 422 -3.73 17.26 28.63
C ILE A 422 -4.07 16.03 29.46
N MET A 423 -3.54 15.94 30.69
CA MET A 423 -3.82 14.82 31.59
C MET A 423 -5.32 14.69 31.88
N GLU A 424 -5.97 15.80 32.23
CA GLU A 424 -7.42 15.82 32.48
C GLU A 424 -8.23 15.48 31.22
N PHE A 425 -7.83 16.03 30.06
CA PHE A 425 -8.46 15.72 28.78
C PHE A 425 -8.40 14.23 28.44
N TYR A 426 -7.24 13.59 28.63
CA TYR A 426 -7.06 12.16 28.38
C TYR A 426 -7.93 11.29 29.29
N LYS A 427 -8.07 11.66 30.57
CA LYS A 427 -8.97 10.98 31.51
C LYS A 427 -10.41 11.09 31.05
N ARG A 428 -10.89 12.32 30.81
CA ARG A 428 -12.27 12.61 30.41
C ARG A 428 -12.67 11.92 29.11
N ARG A 429 -11.75 11.83 28.14
CA ARG A 429 -11.99 11.23 26.82
C ARG A 429 -11.70 9.73 26.76
N GLY A 430 -11.18 9.13 27.83
CA GLY A 430 -10.83 7.71 27.86
C GLY A 430 -9.64 7.35 26.96
N LEU A 431 -8.79 8.32 26.60
CA LEU A 431 -7.63 8.15 25.71
C LEU A 431 -6.49 7.39 26.39
N LEU A 432 -6.49 7.34 27.72
CA LEU A 432 -5.53 6.56 28.51
C LEU A 432 -5.53 5.07 28.14
N LYS A 433 -6.63 4.53 27.59
CA LYS A 433 -6.72 3.15 27.10
C LYS A 433 -5.76 2.86 25.94
N GLY A 434 -5.36 3.89 25.18
CA GLY A 434 -4.36 3.79 24.12
C GLY A 434 -2.91 3.69 24.64
N LEU A 435 -2.71 3.95 25.94
CA LEU A 435 -1.40 3.91 26.60
C LEU A 435 -1.32 2.66 27.48
N LYS A 436 -0.26 1.86 27.31
CA LYS A 436 -0.10 0.57 28.02
C LYS A 436 -0.08 0.76 29.53
N HIS A 437 0.55 1.84 30.01
CA HIS A 437 0.68 2.15 31.43
C HIS A 437 -0.14 3.38 31.86
N GLY A 438 -1.18 3.73 31.09
CA GLY A 438 -2.14 4.79 31.44
C GLY A 438 -1.47 6.13 31.77
N GLU A 439 -1.82 6.70 32.92
CA GLU A 439 -1.37 8.03 33.37
C GLU A 439 0.16 8.13 33.53
N ARG A 440 0.81 7.06 34.02
CA ARG A 440 2.28 7.05 34.20
C ARG A 440 3.01 7.17 32.86
N GLU A 441 2.49 6.49 31.83
CA GLU A 441 3.03 6.61 30.48
C GLU A 441 2.79 7.99 29.90
N LEU A 442 1.61 8.59 30.12
CA LEU A 442 1.31 9.95 29.66
C LEU A 442 2.25 10.98 30.31
N GLN A 443 2.52 10.89 31.61
CA GLN A 443 3.45 11.80 32.28
C GLN A 443 4.84 11.76 31.64
N VAL A 444 5.38 10.55 31.41
CA VAL A 444 6.68 10.39 30.75
C VAL A 444 6.67 10.94 29.33
N ILE A 445 5.57 10.76 28.59
CA ILE A 445 5.41 11.33 27.24
C ILE A 445 5.46 12.86 27.29
N LEU A 446 4.75 13.49 28.22
CA LEU A 446 4.74 14.94 28.39
C LEU A 446 6.13 15.48 28.73
N ASP A 447 6.85 14.84 29.65
CA ASP A 447 8.24 15.20 29.99
C ASP A 447 9.18 15.12 28.76
N VAL A 448 8.99 14.12 27.91
CA VAL A 448 9.77 13.92 26.67
C VAL A 448 9.48 15.03 25.66
N ILE A 449 8.21 15.42 25.52
CA ILE A 449 7.76 16.50 24.64
C ILE A 449 8.32 17.85 25.12
N GLU A 450 8.19 18.15 26.42
CA GLU A 450 8.68 19.39 27.03
C GLU A 450 10.20 19.54 26.84
N LYS A 451 10.95 18.46 27.07
CA LYS A 451 12.41 18.41 26.86
C LYS A 451 12.81 18.33 25.38
N LYS A 452 11.84 18.29 24.45
CA LYS A 452 12.02 18.14 23.00
C LYS A 452 12.93 16.97 22.63
N LYS A 453 12.83 15.86 23.37
CA LYS A 453 13.66 14.66 23.18
C LYS A 453 12.96 13.69 22.24
N GLY A 454 13.33 13.67 20.97
CA GLY A 454 12.82 12.70 20.01
C GLY A 454 12.88 13.21 18.58
N PRO A 455 12.60 12.35 17.59
CA PRO A 455 12.54 12.79 16.21
C PRO A 455 11.35 13.75 16.04
N ARG A 456 11.56 14.77 15.20
CA ARG A 456 10.51 15.70 14.78
C ARG A 456 9.81 15.14 13.55
N THR A 457 8.51 15.38 13.40
CA THR A 457 7.75 14.98 12.22
C THR A 457 6.81 16.04 11.68
N SER A 458 6.69 16.11 10.37
CA SER A 458 5.68 16.87 9.59
C SER A 458 4.76 15.93 8.81
N SER A 459 4.59 14.69 9.28
CA SER A 459 3.83 13.66 8.56
C SER A 459 2.32 13.91 8.55
N THR A 460 1.74 13.82 7.35
CA THR A 460 0.28 13.77 7.13
C THR A 460 -0.30 12.55 7.83
N GLY A 461 0.32 11.38 7.66
CA GLY A 461 -0.11 10.14 8.32
C GLY A 461 -0.21 10.29 9.84
N ARG A 462 0.83 10.84 10.50
CA ARG A 462 0.85 11.02 11.96
C ARG A 462 -0.19 12.04 12.45
N LEU A 463 -0.47 13.08 11.69
CA LEU A 463 -1.55 14.03 11.99
C LEU A 463 -2.92 13.36 11.91
N LEU A 464 -3.20 12.62 10.83
CA LEU A 464 -4.45 11.87 10.67
C LEU A 464 -4.61 10.80 11.76
N ASP A 465 -3.52 10.10 12.11
CA ASP A 465 -3.52 9.13 13.20
C ASP A 465 -3.91 9.77 14.53
N SER A 466 -3.40 10.98 14.80
CA SER A 466 -3.71 11.73 16.02
C SER A 466 -5.17 12.16 16.08
N ILE A 467 -5.74 12.60 14.96
CA ILE A 467 -7.16 12.93 14.86
C ILE A 467 -8.03 11.66 15.01
N SER A 468 -7.59 10.53 14.46
CA SER A 468 -8.26 9.23 14.66
C SER A 468 -8.32 8.84 16.14
N ALA A 469 -7.23 9.08 16.89
CA ALA A 469 -7.22 8.90 18.34
C ALA A 469 -8.12 9.90 19.07
N LEU A 470 -8.09 11.18 18.70
CA LEU A 470 -8.93 12.24 19.29
C LEU A 470 -10.43 11.90 19.20
N LEU A 471 -10.85 11.35 18.07
CA LEU A 471 -12.22 10.91 17.81
C LEU A 471 -12.54 9.51 18.37
N ASN A 472 -11.57 8.88 19.05
CA ASN A 472 -11.65 7.56 19.66
C ASN A 472 -12.04 6.46 18.63
N LEU A 473 -11.50 6.59 17.41
CA LEU A 473 -11.67 5.63 16.32
C LEU A 473 -10.60 4.54 16.41
N CYS A 474 -9.34 4.93 16.53
CA CYS A 474 -8.21 4.02 16.59
C CYS A 474 -7.15 4.51 17.57
N LEU A 475 -6.88 3.71 18.61
CA LEU A 475 -5.91 4.03 19.67
C LEU A 475 -4.61 3.21 19.56
N GLU A 476 -4.63 2.13 18.78
CA GLU A 476 -3.50 1.23 18.55
C GLU A 476 -3.55 0.77 17.10
N ARG A 477 -2.42 0.80 16.41
CA ARG A 477 -2.27 0.36 15.03
C ARG A 477 -1.82 -1.09 14.95
N SER A 478 -2.48 -1.86 14.12
CA SER A 478 -2.22 -3.28 13.85
C SER A 478 -1.74 -3.56 12.41
N TYR A 479 -1.83 -2.58 11.52
CA TYR A 479 -1.26 -2.61 10.17
C TYR A 479 -1.01 -1.20 9.64
N GLU A 480 -0.19 -1.10 8.59
CA GLU A 480 0.18 0.17 7.97
C GLU A 480 -1.05 1.02 7.60
N GLY A 481 -1.03 2.31 7.95
CA GLY A 481 -2.12 3.26 7.68
C GLY A 481 -3.45 3.06 8.43
N GLU A 482 -3.60 2.07 9.32
CA GLU A 482 -4.90 1.74 9.95
C GLU A 482 -5.67 2.94 10.53
N PRO A 483 -5.08 3.81 11.38
CA PRO A 483 -5.84 4.88 12.01
C PRO A 483 -6.35 5.92 10.99
N ALA A 484 -5.52 6.28 10.00
CA ALA A 484 -5.91 7.16 8.89
C ALA A 484 -7.00 6.55 8.01
N ILE A 485 -6.93 5.25 7.71
CA ILE A 485 -7.97 4.53 6.94
C ILE A 485 -9.30 4.52 7.71
N MET A 486 -9.26 4.28 9.03
CA MET A 486 -10.45 4.32 9.88
C MET A 486 -11.05 5.72 9.97
N LEU A 487 -10.21 6.77 9.99
CA LEU A 487 -10.65 8.16 9.97
C LEU A 487 -11.36 8.51 8.65
N GLU A 488 -10.81 8.07 7.52
CA GLU A 488 -11.45 8.25 6.21
C GLU A 488 -12.76 7.46 6.12
N ASN A 489 -12.81 6.23 6.63
CA ASN A 489 -14.04 5.44 6.66
C ASN A 489 -15.12 6.09 7.54
N ALA A 490 -14.73 6.71 8.65
CA ALA A 490 -15.65 7.43 9.53
C ALA A 490 -16.20 8.72 8.90
N SER A 491 -15.53 9.31 7.91
CA SER A 491 -15.96 10.56 7.27
C SER A 491 -16.99 10.39 6.16
N ILE A 492 -17.34 9.15 5.78
CA ILE A 492 -18.27 8.88 4.67
C ILE A 492 -19.64 9.51 4.93
N GLY A 493 -20.05 10.40 4.02
CA GLY A 493 -21.31 11.16 4.10
C GLY A 493 -21.26 12.36 5.05
N GLY A 494 -20.07 12.73 5.53
CA GLY A 494 -19.87 13.92 6.36
C GLY A 494 -19.85 15.21 5.56
N LYS A 495 -20.05 16.33 6.26
CA LYS A 495 -19.97 17.69 5.71
C LYS A 495 -18.90 18.49 6.44
N PRO A 496 -18.21 19.42 5.75
CA PRO A 496 -17.21 20.25 6.40
C PRO A 496 -17.90 21.27 7.30
N LEU A 497 -17.37 21.46 8.52
CA LEU A 497 -17.71 22.59 9.35
C LEU A 497 -17.08 23.88 8.77
N SER A 498 -17.75 25.01 8.94
CA SER A 498 -17.25 26.29 8.42
C SER A 498 -16.04 26.77 9.22
N ARG A 499 -14.91 26.93 8.54
CA ARG A 499 -13.69 27.57 9.06
C ARG A 499 -12.89 28.16 7.91
N THR A 500 -12.30 29.33 8.14
CA THR A 500 -11.36 29.95 7.19
C THR A 500 -9.98 29.29 7.27
N ILE A 501 -9.38 29.00 6.12
CA ILE A 501 -8.07 28.33 6.05
C ILE A 501 -6.91 29.27 6.37
N ASP A 502 -7.10 30.59 6.27
CA ASP A 502 -6.04 31.59 6.53
C ASP A 502 -5.50 31.51 7.96
N GLN A 503 -6.33 31.09 8.92
CA GLN A 503 -5.91 30.89 10.32
C GLN A 503 -5.16 29.57 10.54
N LEU A 504 -5.11 28.69 9.53
CA LEU A 504 -4.45 27.39 9.58
C LEU A 504 -3.11 27.40 8.82
N ILE A 505 -2.76 28.49 8.16
CA ILE A 505 -1.49 28.64 7.44
C ILE A 505 -0.78 29.88 7.99
N HIS A 506 0.50 29.73 8.34
CA HIS A 506 1.34 30.87 8.71
C HIS A 506 2.69 30.78 8.02
N ARG A 507 3.31 31.94 7.79
CA ARG A 507 4.58 32.03 7.08
C ARG A 507 5.74 32.13 8.06
N GLN A 508 6.73 31.26 7.90
CA GLN A 508 7.94 31.26 8.71
C GLN A 508 9.18 31.07 7.82
N ASN A 509 10.16 31.98 7.91
CA ASN A 509 11.41 31.92 7.15
C ASN A 509 11.21 31.69 5.64
N GLY A 510 10.20 32.35 5.04
CA GLY A 510 9.87 32.23 3.63
C GLY A 510 9.16 30.93 3.23
N LYS A 511 8.81 30.07 4.19
CA LYS A 511 8.06 28.82 3.99
C LYS A 511 6.65 28.94 4.57
N GLU A 512 5.69 28.26 3.96
CA GLU A 512 4.30 28.19 4.42
C GLU A 512 4.12 26.99 5.35
N ILE A 513 3.59 27.23 6.56
CA ILE A 513 3.45 26.22 7.61
C ILE A 513 1.97 25.96 7.88
N ILE A 514 1.54 24.71 7.71
CA ILE A 514 0.19 24.27 8.09
C ILE A 514 0.18 24.02 9.60
N ALA A 515 -0.55 24.85 10.34
CA ALA A 515 -0.63 24.85 11.80
C ALA A 515 -1.46 23.65 12.30
N SER A 516 -0.81 22.49 12.45
CA SER A 516 -1.46 21.27 12.92
C SER A 516 -2.07 21.41 14.32
N GLY A 517 -1.46 22.21 15.20
CA GLY A 517 -2.04 22.53 16.52
C GLY A 517 -3.40 23.22 16.41
N GLU A 518 -3.51 24.26 15.56
CA GLU A 518 -4.75 25.01 15.34
C GLU A 518 -5.84 24.16 14.69
N LEU A 519 -5.47 23.30 13.73
CA LEU A 519 -6.40 22.35 13.12
C LEU A 519 -6.97 21.39 14.17
N VAL A 520 -6.11 20.81 15.01
CA VAL A 520 -6.56 19.87 16.06
C VAL A 520 -7.37 20.59 17.14
N ARG A 521 -7.00 21.82 17.52
CA ARG A 521 -7.77 22.64 18.45
C ARG A 521 -9.20 22.86 17.92
N PHE A 522 -9.35 23.18 16.64
CA PHE A 522 -10.67 23.35 16.02
C PHE A 522 -11.55 22.10 16.17
N ILE A 523 -11.01 20.93 15.85
CA ILE A 523 -11.74 19.67 15.95
C ILE A 523 -12.07 19.38 17.42
N MET A 524 -11.17 19.69 18.34
CA MET A 524 -11.36 19.52 19.78
C MET A 524 -12.49 20.40 20.33
N GLU A 525 -12.54 21.67 19.94
CA GLU A 525 -13.57 22.63 20.36
C GLU A 525 -14.97 22.25 19.84
N ASN A 526 -15.03 21.53 18.72
CA ASN A 526 -16.27 21.10 18.08
C ASN A 526 -16.64 19.64 18.36
N LEU A 527 -16.08 19.01 19.42
CA LEU A 527 -16.34 17.59 19.75
C LEU A 527 -17.81 17.23 20.05
N ASN A 528 -18.69 18.23 20.19
CA ASN A 528 -20.14 18.03 20.31
C ASN A 528 -20.82 17.72 18.97
N GLU A 529 -20.15 18.01 17.85
CA GLU A 529 -20.63 17.66 16.51
C GLU A 529 -20.50 16.17 16.22
N SER A 530 -21.13 15.72 15.13
CA SER A 530 -21.07 14.32 14.75
C SER A 530 -19.62 13.90 14.42
N ARG A 531 -19.21 12.71 14.90
CA ARG A 531 -17.85 12.17 14.61
C ARG A 531 -17.57 12.08 13.11
N ARG A 532 -18.62 11.85 12.32
CA ARG A 532 -18.55 11.78 10.86
C ARG A 532 -18.17 13.13 10.25
N ASP A 533 -18.83 14.20 10.68
CA ASP A 533 -18.56 15.55 10.17
C ASP A 533 -17.20 16.05 10.65
N LEU A 534 -16.81 15.74 11.88
CA LEU A 534 -15.47 16.06 12.40
C LEU A 534 -14.35 15.34 11.63
N ALA A 535 -14.53 14.04 11.37
CA ALA A 535 -13.58 13.27 10.58
C ALA A 535 -13.45 13.82 9.16
N TYR A 536 -14.56 14.18 8.52
CA TYR A 536 -14.56 14.80 7.20
C TYR A 536 -13.86 16.16 7.22
N THR A 537 -14.25 17.03 8.17
CA THR A 537 -13.73 18.39 8.33
C THR A 537 -12.22 18.40 8.49
N ALA A 538 -11.66 17.53 9.34
CA ALA A 538 -10.22 17.52 9.59
C ALA A 538 -9.41 17.19 8.33
N GLN A 539 -9.86 16.20 7.55
CA GLN A 539 -9.23 15.81 6.30
C GLN A 539 -9.43 16.88 5.21
N TYR A 540 -10.64 17.44 5.11
CA TYR A 540 -10.97 18.46 4.12
C TYR A 540 -10.17 19.75 4.34
N LEU A 541 -10.09 20.25 5.58
CA LEU A 541 -9.31 21.45 5.90
C LEU A 541 -7.81 21.25 5.67
N LEU A 542 -7.28 20.07 6.00
CA LEU A 542 -5.87 19.77 5.71
C LEU A 542 -5.59 19.78 4.20
N GLY A 543 -6.45 19.16 3.40
CA GLY A 543 -6.35 19.18 1.95
C GLY A 543 -6.51 20.59 1.36
N ALA A 544 -7.42 21.39 1.93
CA ALA A 544 -7.62 22.78 1.56
C ALA A 544 -6.35 23.63 1.81
N CYS A 545 -5.68 23.44 2.96
CA CYS A 545 -4.42 24.12 3.25
C CYS A 545 -3.33 23.74 2.25
N PHE A 546 -3.17 22.45 1.94
CA PHE A 546 -2.22 21.99 0.93
C PHE A 546 -2.53 22.57 -0.46
N GLY A 547 -3.79 22.52 -0.88
CA GLY A 547 -4.25 23.07 -2.16
C GLY A 547 -3.96 24.55 -2.29
N SER A 548 -4.28 25.34 -1.26
CA SER A 548 -4.03 26.79 -1.25
C SER A 548 -2.55 27.12 -1.39
N ILE A 549 -1.68 26.47 -0.58
CA ILE A 549 -0.22 26.70 -0.64
C ILE A 549 0.33 26.32 -2.01
N ALA A 550 -0.06 25.15 -2.53
CA ALA A 550 0.43 24.67 -3.83
C ALA A 550 -0.06 25.55 -4.99
N GLY A 551 -1.32 26.00 -4.97
CA GLY A 551 -1.88 26.90 -5.98
C GLY A 551 -1.17 28.25 -6.01
N GLU A 552 -0.84 28.83 -4.86
CA GLU A 552 -0.05 30.06 -4.79
C GLU A 552 1.37 29.89 -5.32
N LEU A 553 2.03 28.78 -4.99
CA LEU A 553 3.37 28.48 -5.47
C LEU A 553 3.37 28.24 -6.98
N ALA A 554 2.39 27.49 -7.49
CA ALA A 554 2.23 27.22 -8.91
C ALA A 554 2.05 28.50 -9.73
N LYS A 555 1.24 29.46 -9.24
CA LYS A 555 1.11 30.79 -9.86
C LYS A 555 2.43 31.57 -9.90
N LYS A 556 3.27 31.47 -8.86
CA LYS A 556 4.55 32.21 -8.78
C LYS A 556 5.59 31.73 -9.78
N ILE A 557 5.52 30.47 -10.21
CA ILE A 557 6.47 29.87 -11.15
C ILE A 557 5.78 29.44 -12.47
N GLU A 558 4.55 29.92 -12.69
CA GLU A 558 3.78 29.74 -13.92
C GLU A 558 3.57 28.25 -14.33
N VAL A 559 3.16 27.40 -13.38
CA VAL A 559 2.72 26.02 -13.67
C VAL A 559 1.20 25.87 -13.55
N ASP A 560 0.61 25.13 -14.48
CA ASP A 560 -0.85 24.94 -14.56
C ASP A 560 -1.34 23.63 -13.89
N VAL A 561 -0.44 22.81 -13.36
CA VAL A 561 -0.76 21.51 -12.76
C VAL A 561 0.00 21.28 -11.46
N ILE A 562 -0.61 20.48 -10.57
CA ILE A 562 0.00 20.07 -9.30
C ILE A 562 0.16 18.56 -9.25
N TYR A 563 1.34 18.10 -8.87
CA TYR A 563 1.65 16.68 -8.69
C TYR A 563 1.38 16.23 -7.25
N VAL A 564 0.55 15.22 -7.04
CA VAL A 564 0.19 14.75 -5.70
C VAL A 564 0.54 13.27 -5.58
N SER A 565 1.35 12.91 -4.58
CA SER A 565 1.82 11.53 -4.36
C SER A 565 2.15 11.28 -2.87
N GLY A 566 2.67 10.11 -2.55
CA GLY A 566 2.87 9.59 -1.18
C GLY A 566 1.73 8.69 -0.70
N GLY A 567 1.95 7.94 0.39
CA GLY A 567 1.01 6.91 0.87
C GLY A 567 -0.39 7.42 1.23
N ALA A 568 -0.53 8.69 1.60
CA ALA A 568 -1.82 9.31 1.88
C ALA A 568 -2.52 9.92 0.65
N ALA A 569 -1.85 9.98 -0.52
CA ALA A 569 -2.42 10.39 -1.81
C ALA A 569 -3.40 9.35 -2.42
N VAL A 570 -4.02 8.55 -1.56
CA VAL A 570 -5.14 7.64 -1.87
C VAL A 570 -6.44 8.10 -1.23
N ASN A 571 -6.36 9.07 -0.30
CA ASN A 571 -7.47 9.58 0.48
C ASN A 571 -8.36 10.50 -0.37
N GLN A 572 -9.62 10.13 -0.51
CA GLN A 572 -10.56 10.82 -1.40
C GLN A 572 -10.87 12.24 -0.93
N VAL A 573 -10.98 12.46 0.38
CA VAL A 573 -11.35 13.76 0.97
C VAL A 573 -10.20 14.75 0.79
N LEU A 574 -8.97 14.33 1.07
CA LEU A 574 -7.77 15.15 0.86
C LEU A 574 -7.60 15.55 -0.60
N LEU A 575 -7.64 14.59 -1.52
CA LEU A 575 -7.45 14.86 -2.95
C LEU A 575 -8.52 15.80 -3.51
N LYS A 576 -9.78 15.60 -3.12
CA LYS A 576 -10.89 16.48 -3.51
C LYS A 576 -10.64 17.92 -3.05
N ALA A 577 -10.27 18.11 -1.78
CA ALA A 577 -10.00 19.43 -1.22
C ALA A 577 -8.75 20.09 -1.85
N ILE A 578 -7.70 19.32 -2.15
CA ILE A 578 -6.51 19.84 -2.82
C ILE A 578 -6.86 20.39 -4.20
N GLU A 579 -7.63 19.65 -5.01
CA GLU A 579 -8.04 20.11 -6.34
C GLU A 579 -8.93 21.36 -6.25
N GLU A 580 -9.88 21.37 -5.31
CA GLU A 580 -10.79 22.50 -5.10
C GLU A 580 -10.06 23.79 -4.70
N PHE A 581 -9.14 23.73 -3.74
CA PHE A 581 -8.47 24.92 -3.20
C PHE A 581 -7.24 25.36 -3.98
N SER A 582 -6.62 24.46 -4.74
CA SER A 582 -5.55 24.86 -5.65
C SER A 582 -6.07 25.61 -6.88
N ASN A 583 -7.33 25.41 -7.25
CA ASN A 583 -7.92 25.88 -8.51
C ASN A 583 -7.12 25.43 -9.76
N LEU A 584 -6.39 24.32 -9.65
CA LEU A 584 -5.58 23.74 -10.72
C LEU A 584 -5.88 22.25 -10.83
N LYS A 585 -5.57 21.68 -12.00
CA LYS A 585 -5.70 20.24 -12.20
C LYS A 585 -4.62 19.52 -11.40
N ILE A 586 -5.03 18.46 -10.69
CA ILE A 586 -4.09 17.60 -9.97
C ILE A 586 -3.75 16.33 -10.76
N HIS A 587 -2.49 15.92 -10.69
CA HIS A 587 -2.01 14.64 -11.21
C HIS A 587 -1.62 13.74 -10.04
N VAL A 588 -2.24 12.56 -9.98
CA VAL A 588 -1.96 11.49 -9.00
C VAL A 588 -1.55 10.26 -9.79
N ASN A 589 -0.65 9.44 -9.26
CA ASN A 589 -0.32 8.16 -9.87
C ASN A 589 -1.57 7.27 -10.05
N ARG A 590 -1.77 6.72 -11.25
CA ARG A 590 -2.88 5.83 -11.60
C ARG A 590 -2.39 4.46 -12.07
N VAL A 591 -1.28 4.41 -12.81
CA VAL A 591 -0.65 3.16 -13.26
C VAL A 591 0.56 2.75 -12.44
N ILE A 592 1.09 3.67 -11.63
CA ILE A 592 2.10 3.43 -10.60
C ILE A 592 1.43 3.58 -9.22
N PRO A 593 1.87 2.86 -8.17
CA PRO A 593 1.38 3.14 -6.82
C PRO A 593 1.82 4.53 -6.34
N PRO A 594 0.93 5.33 -5.72
CA PRO A 594 1.34 6.62 -5.15
C PRO A 594 2.17 6.47 -3.86
N GLY A 595 2.10 5.32 -3.17
CA GLY A 595 2.94 5.03 -2.01
C GLY A 595 4.30 4.45 -2.39
N ASP A 596 5.03 3.93 -1.40
CA ASP A 596 6.42 3.45 -1.53
C ASP A 596 6.65 2.37 -2.60
N GLY A 597 5.62 1.60 -2.94
CA GLY A 597 5.65 0.65 -4.05
C GLY A 597 5.88 1.30 -5.43
N GLY A 598 5.76 2.63 -5.56
CA GLY A 598 6.01 3.38 -6.81
C GLY A 598 7.31 4.18 -6.81
N ILE A 599 7.99 4.32 -5.67
CA ILE A 599 9.13 5.25 -5.51
C ILE A 599 10.30 4.91 -6.43
N ALA A 600 10.51 3.62 -6.72
CA ALA A 600 11.58 3.16 -7.62
C ALA A 600 11.41 3.71 -9.05
N VAL A 601 10.19 4.00 -9.49
CA VAL A 601 9.96 4.65 -10.78
C VAL A 601 10.50 6.07 -10.79
N GLY A 602 10.21 6.84 -9.75
CA GLY A 602 10.77 8.19 -9.60
C GLY A 602 12.29 8.18 -9.47
N GLN A 603 12.84 7.22 -8.72
CA GLN A 603 14.28 7.02 -8.61
C GLN A 603 14.95 6.76 -9.97
N VAL A 604 14.38 5.84 -10.77
CA VAL A 604 14.85 5.58 -12.13
C VAL A 604 14.75 6.83 -13.00
N TYR A 605 13.63 7.54 -12.93
CA TYR A 605 13.38 8.68 -13.79
C TYR A 605 14.40 9.81 -13.56
N ILE A 606 14.69 10.12 -12.30
CA ILE A 606 15.67 11.14 -11.92
C ILE A 606 17.09 10.69 -12.23
N ALA A 607 17.53 9.53 -11.72
CA ALA A 607 18.91 9.06 -11.92
C ALA A 607 19.25 8.77 -13.40
N GLY A 608 18.23 8.47 -14.21
CA GLY A 608 18.40 8.18 -15.64
C GLY A 608 18.35 9.41 -16.54
N ARG A 609 17.93 10.57 -16.02
CA ARG A 609 17.81 11.83 -16.79
C ARG A 609 18.76 12.92 -16.31
N LEU A 610 18.98 12.99 -14.99
CA LEU A 610 19.77 14.01 -14.33
C LEU A 610 21.08 13.42 -13.82
N LYS A 611 22.08 14.29 -13.64
CA LYS A 611 23.28 13.90 -12.91
C LYS A 611 22.97 13.92 -11.42
N CYS A 612 23.34 12.83 -10.77
CA CYS A 612 23.53 12.76 -9.34
C CYS A 612 24.90 13.41 -9.01
#